data_AF-W2RKB2-F1
#
_entry.id   AF-W2RKB2-F1
#
_cell.length_a   1.000
_cell.length_b   1.000
_cell.length_c   1.000
_cell.angle_alpha   90.00
_cell.angle_beta   90.00
_cell.angle_gamma   90.00
#
_symmetry.space_group_name_H-M   'P 1'
#
loop_
_entity.id
_entity.type
_entity.pdbx_description
1 polymer ?
#
loop_
_entity_poly.entity_id
_entity_poly.type
_entity_poly.pdbx_seq_one_letter_code
_entity_poly.pdbx_strand_id
1 'polypeptide(L)'
;MSFAFGFAGDDIEADDHDMLDAEPEGEASAKAAQDLVLPKMHTLADLLSNLPSQISYNTLSIPPHPSNTIARRSLFDIRQQLMAESSSANSNDALIANLSSGDLSSGTYEGGFKTWECALDLASLLSDPSFAGPTTPGDKDNTPLHVIELGAGSAIPSLAVLRQCLSADTHTSPLNLTLCDYNEDVLKLCTAPNVFLNCHLIQQQQSIPETNAPERDHDLDLEPLTTSIPCLAETLKTANDIDVAFVSGAWGPSFFSLLKSSLAPTSTTDQQPPPTRILILASETIYSPATLPDFVGTTISLLSLGAEGSRALVAAKKVYFGVGGGVAEFEREVAERGAGVRTVWHSGDEGGVGRVVLEVSLQR
;
A
#
# COMPACT_ATOMS: atom_id res chain seq x y z
N MET A 1 -45.28 -7.70 -9.73
CA MET A 1 -43.97 -8.38 -9.74
C MET A 1 -42.90 -7.29 -9.77
N SER A 2 -42.51 -6.77 -8.61
CA SER A 2 -41.42 -5.79 -8.48
C SER A 2 -40.16 -6.57 -8.10
N PHE A 3 -39.25 -6.73 -9.05
CA PHE A 3 -37.90 -7.21 -8.78
C PHE A 3 -37.05 -5.99 -8.38
N ALA A 4 -36.58 -6.00 -7.14
CA ALA A 4 -35.59 -5.06 -6.63
C ALA A 4 -34.22 -5.75 -6.68
N PHE A 5 -33.25 -5.13 -7.35
CA PHE A 5 -31.85 -5.52 -7.31
C PHE A 5 -31.24 -4.90 -6.05
N GLY A 6 -30.83 -5.74 -5.11
CA GLY A 6 -29.99 -5.34 -3.99
C GLY A 6 -28.54 -5.60 -4.34
N PHE A 7 -27.81 -4.56 -4.76
CA PHE A 7 -26.35 -4.56 -4.73
C PHE A 7 -25.95 -3.91 -3.41
N ALA A 8 -25.65 -4.73 -2.39
CA ALA A 8 -24.80 -4.31 -1.29
C ALA A 8 -23.34 -4.54 -1.74
N GLY A 9 -22.45 -3.60 -1.45
CA GLY A 9 -21.08 -3.55 -1.95
C GLY A 9 -20.26 -4.78 -1.56
N ASP A 10 -19.72 -5.45 -2.58
CA ASP A 10 -18.89 -6.67 -2.50
C ASP A 10 -17.39 -6.34 -2.23
N ASP A 11 -17.09 -5.06 -2.01
CA ASP A 11 -15.75 -4.49 -2.13
C ASP A 11 -15.12 -4.09 -0.78
N ILE A 12 -15.90 -4.06 0.31
CA ILE A 12 -15.46 -3.83 1.69
C ILE A 12 -16.22 -4.82 2.58
N GLU A 13 -15.56 -5.89 3.01
CA GLU A 13 -16.19 -6.87 3.89
C GLU A 13 -16.25 -6.38 5.34
N ALA A 14 -17.44 -6.46 5.93
CA ALA A 14 -17.63 -6.64 7.36
C ALA A 14 -17.87 -8.14 7.59
N ASP A 15 -17.11 -8.75 8.50
CA ASP A 15 -17.19 -10.20 8.80
C ASP A 15 -18.63 -10.61 9.17
N ASP A 16 -19.33 -11.29 8.26
CA ASP A 16 -20.52 -12.08 8.59
C ASP A 16 -20.06 -13.46 9.07
N HIS A 17 -20.30 -13.73 10.35
CA HIS A 17 -20.02 -15.02 10.99
C HIS A 17 -20.90 -16.13 10.41
N ASP A 18 -20.32 -16.99 9.55
CA ASP A 18 -20.83 -18.36 9.36
C ASP A 18 -19.75 -19.39 9.72
N MET A 19 -19.93 -19.97 10.90
CA MET A 19 -19.19 -21.11 11.43
C MET A 19 -19.48 -22.36 10.60
N LEU A 20 -18.48 -22.86 9.87
CA LEU A 20 -18.44 -24.25 9.45
C LEU A 20 -17.27 -24.94 10.14
N ASP A 21 -17.60 -25.83 11.08
CA ASP A 21 -16.68 -26.71 11.77
C ASP A 21 -15.91 -27.59 10.77
N ALA A 22 -14.60 -27.37 10.67
CA ALA A 22 -13.67 -28.31 10.07
C ALA A 22 -12.66 -28.76 11.15
N GLU A 23 -12.66 -30.05 11.46
CA GLU A 23 -11.72 -30.68 12.39
C GLU A 23 -10.26 -30.57 11.90
N PRO A 24 -9.26 -30.50 12.81
CA PRO A 24 -7.87 -30.33 12.41
C PRO A 24 -7.25 -31.69 12.05
N GLU A 25 -7.11 -31.98 10.76
CA GLU A 25 -6.14 -32.99 10.31
C GLU A 25 -4.74 -32.40 10.40
N GLY A 26 -3.99 -32.86 11.40
CA GLY A 26 -2.58 -32.54 11.57
C GLY A 26 -1.74 -33.24 10.51
N GLU A 27 -1.40 -32.52 9.44
CA GLU A 27 -0.25 -32.85 8.60
C GLU A 27 0.85 -31.81 8.82
N ALA A 28 1.94 -32.26 9.43
CA ALA A 28 3.20 -31.54 9.44
C ALA A 28 3.70 -31.39 8.00
N SER A 29 3.35 -30.26 7.35
CA SER A 29 3.80 -29.96 6.00
C SER A 29 5.30 -29.65 6.02
N ALA A 30 6.07 -30.62 5.52
CA ALA A 30 7.46 -30.43 5.17
C ALA A 30 7.57 -29.32 4.12
N LYS A 31 8.38 -28.30 4.42
CA LYS A 31 8.79 -27.21 3.50
C LYS A 31 9.04 -27.75 2.09
N ALA A 32 8.08 -27.58 1.18
CA ALA A 32 8.41 -27.38 -0.22
C ALA A 32 9.03 -25.98 -0.30
N ALA A 33 10.30 -25.90 -0.68
CA ALA A 33 10.93 -24.62 -1.00
C ALA A 33 10.21 -24.05 -2.23
N GLN A 34 9.18 -23.23 -2.00
CA GLN A 34 8.67 -22.35 -3.03
C GLN A 34 9.79 -21.35 -3.35
N ASP A 35 10.12 -21.22 -4.63
CA ASP A 35 11.12 -20.26 -5.09
C ASP A 35 10.65 -18.84 -4.74
N LEU A 36 11.32 -18.22 -3.77
CA LEU A 36 11.05 -16.84 -3.37
C LEU A 36 11.24 -15.91 -4.58
N VAL A 37 10.21 -15.12 -4.90
CA VAL A 37 10.26 -14.12 -5.98
C VAL A 37 11.35 -13.09 -5.67
N LEU A 38 12.35 -12.98 -6.55
CA LEU A 38 13.44 -12.03 -6.37
C LEU A 38 12.94 -10.58 -6.53
N PRO A 39 13.46 -9.65 -5.71
CA PRO A 39 13.03 -8.27 -5.75
C PRO A 39 13.48 -7.56 -7.02
N LYS A 40 12.59 -6.73 -7.59
CA LYS A 40 12.81 -6.00 -8.84
C LYS A 40 12.26 -4.58 -8.74
N MET A 41 13.04 -3.60 -9.19
CA MET A 41 12.61 -2.19 -9.30
C MET A 41 11.80 -2.00 -10.59
N HIS A 42 10.78 -1.15 -10.53
CA HIS A 42 9.98 -0.73 -11.69
C HIS A 42 9.80 0.78 -11.71
N THR A 43 9.67 1.34 -12.91
CA THR A 43 9.30 2.74 -13.08
C THR A 43 7.80 2.88 -13.23
N LEU A 44 7.28 4.07 -12.90
CA LEU A 44 5.86 4.38 -13.11
C LEU A 44 5.47 4.24 -14.59
N ALA A 45 6.32 4.69 -15.52
CA ALA A 45 6.06 4.60 -16.95
C ALA A 45 5.95 3.15 -17.43
N ASP A 46 6.82 2.26 -16.95
CA ASP A 46 6.79 0.84 -17.31
C ASP A 46 5.50 0.17 -16.82
N LEU A 47 5.09 0.44 -15.58
CA LEU A 47 3.89 -0.16 -15.00
C LEU A 47 2.59 0.35 -15.66
N LEU A 48 2.55 1.62 -16.08
CA LEU A 48 1.39 2.20 -16.74
C LEU A 48 1.31 1.90 -18.26
N SER A 49 2.34 1.28 -18.84
CA SER A 49 2.45 1.06 -20.29
C SER A 49 1.33 0.22 -20.92
N ASN A 50 0.63 -0.59 -20.10
CA ASN A 50 -0.45 -1.48 -20.53
C ASN A 50 -1.80 -1.07 -19.95
N LEU A 51 -2.00 0.20 -19.61
CA LEU A 51 -3.33 0.68 -19.27
C LEU A 51 -4.27 0.51 -20.48
N PRO A 52 -5.52 0.06 -20.27
CA PRO A 52 -6.54 0.03 -21.33
C PRO A 52 -6.92 1.46 -21.76
N SER A 53 -7.70 1.61 -22.83
CA SER A 53 -8.19 2.91 -23.29
C SER A 53 -9.18 3.56 -22.33
N GLN A 54 -9.76 2.79 -21.41
CA GLN A 54 -10.68 3.27 -20.38
C GLN A 54 -10.46 2.43 -19.11
N ILE A 55 -10.52 3.08 -17.94
CA ILE A 55 -10.53 2.41 -16.64
C ILE A 55 -11.76 2.84 -15.83
N SER A 56 -12.38 1.89 -15.13
CA SER A 56 -13.36 2.19 -14.08
C SER A 56 -12.70 2.29 -12.70
N TYR A 57 -13.10 3.27 -11.90
CA TYR A 57 -12.58 3.53 -10.55
C TYR A 57 -13.70 3.96 -9.59
N ASN A 58 -13.53 3.70 -8.30
CA ASN A 58 -14.38 4.26 -7.25
C ASN A 58 -13.55 5.13 -6.29
N THR A 59 -14.21 5.74 -5.31
CA THR A 59 -13.56 6.61 -4.31
C THR A 59 -13.83 6.13 -2.90
N LEU A 60 -12.82 6.25 -2.05
CA LEU A 60 -12.85 5.93 -0.63
C LEU A 60 -12.74 7.23 0.17
N SER A 61 -13.71 7.51 1.04
CA SER A 61 -13.61 8.61 2.01
C SER A 61 -12.71 8.18 3.17
N ILE A 62 -11.72 9.02 3.51
CA ILE A 62 -10.78 8.78 4.59
C ILE A 62 -11.21 9.57 5.83
N PRO A 63 -11.67 8.90 6.92
CA PRO A 63 -11.97 9.55 8.17
C PRO A 63 -10.77 10.36 8.74
N PRO A 64 -11.00 11.42 9.54
CA PRO A 64 -12.31 11.96 9.93
C PRO A 64 -12.86 12.98 8.91
N HIS A 65 -12.21 13.16 7.75
CA HIS A 65 -12.56 14.20 6.79
C HIS A 65 -13.21 13.60 5.53
N PRO A 66 -14.55 13.64 5.37
CA PRO A 66 -15.23 13.04 4.22
C PRO A 66 -14.78 13.60 2.86
N SER A 67 -14.28 14.84 2.86
CA SER A 67 -13.70 15.50 1.69
C SER A 67 -12.31 14.97 1.30
N ASN A 68 -11.65 14.22 2.18
CA ASN A 68 -10.41 13.53 1.86
C ASN A 68 -10.74 12.19 1.19
N THR A 69 -10.93 12.24 -0.12
CA THR A 69 -11.30 11.08 -0.93
C THR A 69 -10.12 10.57 -1.74
N ILE A 70 -9.86 9.27 -1.68
CA ILE A 70 -8.82 8.59 -2.47
C ILE A 70 -9.50 7.78 -3.57
N ALA A 71 -9.08 7.97 -4.82
CA ALA A 71 -9.55 7.14 -5.93
C ALA A 71 -8.79 5.82 -5.97
N ARG A 72 -9.50 4.71 -6.24
CA ARG A 72 -8.91 3.41 -6.53
C ARG A 72 -9.58 2.78 -7.73
N ARG A 73 -8.80 2.09 -8.56
CA ARG A 73 -9.29 1.31 -9.68
C ARG A 73 -10.22 0.19 -9.20
N SER A 74 -11.33 -0.01 -9.88
CA SER A 74 -12.34 -0.99 -9.49
C SER A 74 -11.85 -2.42 -9.75
N LEU A 75 -12.15 -3.36 -8.83
CA LEU A 75 -11.74 -4.77 -8.97
C LEU A 75 -12.31 -5.42 -10.22
N PHE A 76 -13.55 -5.08 -10.57
CA PHE A 76 -14.18 -5.50 -11.80
C PHE A 76 -13.43 -5.04 -13.05
N ASP A 77 -12.88 -3.82 -13.06
CA ASP A 77 -12.09 -3.30 -14.17
C ASP A 77 -10.78 -4.08 -14.35
N ILE A 78 -10.09 -4.37 -13.24
CA ILE A 78 -8.90 -5.25 -13.23
C ILE A 78 -9.26 -6.63 -13.78
N ARG A 79 -10.37 -7.21 -13.33
CA ARG A 79 -10.86 -8.52 -13.81
C ARG A 79 -11.15 -8.50 -15.31
N GLN A 80 -11.79 -7.45 -15.83
CA GLN A 80 -12.08 -7.31 -17.25
C GLN A 80 -10.79 -7.22 -18.08
N GLN A 81 -9.80 -6.43 -17.63
CA GLN A 81 -8.51 -6.37 -18.31
C GLN A 81 -7.83 -7.75 -18.34
N LEU A 82 -7.77 -8.44 -17.21
CA LEU A 82 -7.18 -9.78 -17.13
C LEU A 82 -7.88 -10.79 -18.05
N MET A 83 -9.21 -10.73 -18.14
CA MET A 83 -9.99 -11.57 -19.06
C MET A 83 -9.71 -11.24 -20.52
N ALA A 84 -9.60 -9.95 -20.87
CA ALA A 84 -9.34 -9.50 -22.23
C ALA A 84 -7.92 -9.84 -22.70
N GLU A 85 -6.94 -9.81 -21.78
CA GLU A 85 -5.53 -10.13 -22.05
C GLU A 85 -5.22 -11.63 -21.96
N SER A 86 -6.15 -12.44 -21.44
CA SER A 86 -5.97 -13.89 -21.33
C SER A 86 -5.90 -14.53 -22.72
N SER A 87 -4.84 -15.29 -22.95
CA SER A 87 -4.60 -15.96 -24.23
C SER A 87 -4.07 -17.37 -24.01
N SER A 88 -4.09 -18.21 -25.06
CA SER A 88 -3.56 -19.59 -24.95
C SER A 88 -2.07 -19.66 -24.58
N ALA A 89 -1.33 -18.56 -24.67
CA ALA A 89 0.09 -18.46 -24.33
C ALA A 89 0.35 -17.80 -22.95
N ASN A 90 -0.64 -17.10 -22.40
CA ASN A 90 -0.55 -16.45 -21.08
C ASN A 90 -1.91 -16.56 -20.40
N SER A 91 -2.05 -17.53 -19.50
CA SER A 91 -3.29 -17.74 -18.75
C SER A 91 -3.30 -16.85 -17.50
N ASN A 92 -4.28 -15.97 -17.43
CA ASN A 92 -4.57 -15.16 -16.25
C ASN A 92 -5.52 -15.86 -15.26
N ASP A 93 -5.78 -17.16 -15.42
CA ASP A 93 -6.84 -17.87 -14.70
C ASP A 93 -6.61 -17.85 -13.18
N ALA A 94 -5.34 -17.96 -12.73
CA ALA A 94 -4.99 -17.87 -11.32
C ALA A 94 -5.31 -16.47 -10.74
N LEU A 95 -4.94 -15.40 -11.44
CA LEU A 95 -5.22 -14.03 -11.00
C LEU A 95 -6.73 -13.73 -10.97
N ILE A 96 -7.47 -14.23 -11.96
CA ILE A 96 -8.94 -14.08 -12.04
C ILE A 96 -9.64 -14.87 -10.92
N ALA A 97 -9.19 -16.09 -10.64
CA ALA A 97 -9.69 -16.90 -9.54
C ALA A 97 -9.46 -16.19 -8.20
N ASN A 98 -8.25 -15.64 -8.00
CA ASN A 98 -7.87 -14.94 -6.78
C ASN A 98 -8.68 -13.66 -6.53
N LEU A 99 -9.03 -12.92 -7.59
CA LEU A 99 -9.97 -11.79 -7.49
C LEU A 99 -11.37 -12.21 -7.05
N SER A 100 -11.73 -13.49 -7.20
CA SER A 100 -13.06 -14.03 -6.86
C SER A 100 -13.10 -14.68 -5.48
N SER A 101 -11.98 -15.20 -4.98
CA SER A 101 -11.93 -16.03 -3.78
C SER A 101 -11.72 -15.26 -2.48
N GLY A 102 -11.27 -13.99 -2.54
CA GLY A 102 -11.19 -13.07 -1.39
C GLY A 102 -10.17 -13.42 -0.29
N ASP A 103 -9.79 -14.69 -0.15
CA ASP A 103 -9.01 -15.23 0.97
C ASP A 103 -7.49 -15.20 0.77
N LEU A 104 -6.78 -14.99 1.88
CA LEU A 104 -5.32 -15.04 1.96
C LEU A 104 -4.84 -16.49 1.83
N SER A 105 -4.19 -16.83 0.71
CA SER A 105 -3.53 -18.12 0.54
C SER A 105 -2.00 -17.95 0.61
N SER A 106 -1.39 -18.59 1.62
CA SER A 106 0.07 -18.51 1.82
C SER A 106 0.83 -19.05 0.61
N GLY A 107 1.73 -18.24 0.05
CA GLY A 107 2.71 -18.69 -0.95
C GLY A 107 2.21 -18.77 -2.39
N THR A 108 1.01 -18.27 -2.72
CA THR A 108 0.59 -18.20 -4.13
C THR A 108 -0.11 -16.89 -4.50
N TYR A 109 -0.70 -16.13 -3.55
CA TYR A 109 -1.15 -14.74 -3.74
C TYR A 109 -1.75 -14.17 -2.42
N GLU A 110 -1.43 -12.92 -2.07
CA GLU A 110 -1.73 -12.29 -0.77
C GLU A 110 -2.86 -11.24 -0.79
N GLY A 111 -3.84 -11.34 -1.70
CA GLY A 111 -5.02 -10.46 -1.64
C GLY A 111 -4.78 -8.97 -1.99
N GLY A 112 -3.63 -8.61 -2.58
CA GLY A 112 -3.20 -7.22 -2.80
C GLY A 112 -4.08 -6.36 -3.73
N PHE A 113 -5.04 -6.94 -4.46
CA PHE A 113 -6.03 -6.17 -5.21
C PHE A 113 -7.09 -5.55 -4.29
N LYS A 114 -7.48 -6.25 -3.21
CA LYS A 114 -8.49 -5.78 -2.27
C LYS A 114 -7.91 -4.71 -1.35
N THR A 115 -8.75 -3.75 -0.97
CA THR A 115 -8.41 -2.77 0.06
C THR A 115 -8.91 -3.31 1.41
N TRP A 116 -7.99 -3.50 2.35
CA TRP A 116 -8.32 -3.95 3.70
C TRP A 116 -8.60 -2.79 4.64
N GLU A 117 -9.43 -3.00 5.68
CA GLU A 117 -9.86 -1.95 6.61
C GLU A 117 -8.69 -1.25 7.32
N CYS A 118 -7.63 -2.00 7.68
CA CYS A 118 -6.43 -1.44 8.31
C CYS A 118 -5.74 -0.38 7.42
N ALA A 119 -5.88 -0.45 6.10
CA ALA A 119 -5.34 0.56 5.18
C ALA A 119 -6.08 1.90 5.34
N LEU A 120 -7.40 1.86 5.57
CA LEU A 120 -8.22 3.04 5.87
C LEU A 120 -7.90 3.60 7.25
N ASP A 121 -7.72 2.74 8.27
CA ASP A 121 -7.31 3.17 9.61
C ASP A 121 -5.95 3.90 9.56
N LEU A 122 -4.99 3.35 8.80
CA LEU A 122 -3.67 3.96 8.62
C LEU A 122 -3.74 5.29 7.85
N ALA A 123 -4.49 5.34 6.75
CA ALA A 123 -4.72 6.57 5.99
C ALA A 123 -5.42 7.66 6.83
N SER A 124 -6.35 7.25 7.71
CA SER A 124 -7.01 8.14 8.66
C SER A 124 -6.02 8.74 9.65
N LEU A 125 -5.13 7.92 10.21
CA LEU A 125 -4.07 8.38 11.11
C LEU A 125 -3.10 9.34 10.40
N LEU A 126 -2.75 9.05 9.14
CA LEU A 126 -1.85 9.87 8.32
C LEU A 126 -2.46 11.23 7.93
N SER A 127 -3.79 11.41 8.07
CA SER A 127 -4.43 12.72 7.87
C SER A 127 -4.02 13.74 8.94
N ASP A 128 -3.49 13.28 10.09
CA ASP A 128 -2.87 14.14 11.09
C ASP A 128 -1.40 14.43 10.69
N PRO A 129 -1.02 15.70 10.47
CA PRO A 129 0.34 16.09 10.09
C PRO A 129 1.43 15.63 11.05
N SER A 130 1.11 15.32 12.30
CA SER A 130 2.09 14.77 13.26
C SER A 130 2.52 13.34 12.94
N PHE A 131 1.75 12.62 12.11
CA PHE A 131 2.04 11.25 11.65
C PHE A 131 2.68 11.21 10.25
N ALA A 132 2.21 12.05 9.32
CA ALA A 132 2.74 12.13 7.95
C ALA A 132 3.89 13.14 7.76
N GLY A 133 3.99 14.15 8.63
CA GLY A 133 4.85 15.31 8.46
C GLY A 133 6.02 15.44 9.46
N PRO A 134 6.79 16.53 9.37
CA PRO A 134 7.90 16.81 10.29
C PRO A 134 7.43 16.84 11.75
N THR A 135 8.00 15.96 12.57
CA THR A 135 7.48 15.61 13.91
C THR A 135 7.86 16.59 15.02
N THR A 136 8.65 17.63 14.73
CA THR A 136 9.17 18.52 15.78
C THR A 136 9.07 20.00 15.39
N PRO A 137 8.60 20.88 16.30
CA PRO A 137 8.84 22.31 16.20
C PRO A 137 10.35 22.55 16.21
N GLY A 138 10.95 22.79 15.04
CA GLY A 138 12.41 22.93 14.87
C GLY A 138 13.04 21.99 13.84
N ASP A 139 12.26 21.08 13.23
CA ASP A 139 12.70 20.40 12.01
C ASP A 139 13.03 21.47 10.96
N LYS A 140 14.23 21.39 10.36
CA LYS A 140 14.62 22.36 9.34
C LYS A 140 13.65 22.18 8.17
N ASP A 141 13.09 23.28 7.65
CA ASP A 141 12.01 23.37 6.65
C ASP A 141 12.20 22.58 5.31
N ASN A 142 13.19 21.69 5.21
CA ASN A 142 13.57 21.00 3.97
C ASN A 142 14.20 19.61 4.17
N THR A 143 13.96 18.90 5.28
CA THR A 143 14.43 17.50 5.43
C THR A 143 13.64 16.61 4.47
N PRO A 144 14.25 15.92 3.48
CA PRO A 144 13.53 15.07 2.56
C PRO A 144 12.81 13.93 3.28
N LEU A 145 11.57 13.64 2.87
CA LEU A 145 10.79 12.53 3.38
C LEU A 145 10.78 11.40 2.35
N HIS A 146 11.07 10.19 2.80
CA HIS A 146 10.91 8.98 2.01
C HIS A 146 9.87 8.09 2.66
N VAL A 147 8.71 7.98 2.00
CA VAL A 147 7.65 7.07 2.37
C VAL A 147 7.86 5.74 1.65
N ILE A 148 7.93 4.64 2.39
CA ILE A 148 8.08 3.29 1.86
C ILE A 148 6.89 2.46 2.32
N GLU A 149 6.01 2.06 1.42
CA GLU A 149 4.89 1.18 1.76
C GLU A 149 5.23 -0.27 1.45
N LEU A 150 5.29 -1.11 2.48
CA LEU A 150 5.52 -2.55 2.38
C LEU A 150 4.17 -3.26 2.32
N GLY A 151 3.92 -4.04 1.27
CA GLY A 151 2.62 -4.67 1.04
C GLY A 151 1.57 -3.64 0.61
N ALA A 152 1.90 -2.85 -0.41
CA ALA A 152 1.13 -1.67 -0.79
C ALA A 152 -0.27 -2.00 -1.30
N GLY A 153 -0.46 -3.09 -2.05
CA GLY A 153 -1.76 -3.41 -2.64
C GLY A 153 -2.37 -2.22 -3.40
N SER A 154 -3.49 -1.69 -2.90
CA SER A 154 -4.16 -0.49 -3.43
C SER A 154 -3.51 0.86 -3.06
N ALA A 155 -2.47 0.86 -2.22
CA ALA A 155 -1.64 1.99 -1.80
C ALA A 155 -2.36 3.11 -1.06
N ILE A 156 -3.53 2.84 -0.47
CA ILE A 156 -4.37 3.85 0.19
C ILE A 156 -3.59 4.71 1.22
N PRO A 157 -2.74 4.14 2.12
CA PRO A 157 -1.92 4.91 3.03
C PRO A 157 -0.96 5.90 2.34
N SER A 158 -0.17 5.46 1.35
CA SER A 158 0.74 6.35 0.63
C SER A 158 0.00 7.36 -0.23
N LEU A 159 -1.15 6.99 -0.80
CA LEU A 159 -1.98 7.91 -1.58
C LEU A 159 -2.54 9.03 -0.69
N ALA A 160 -2.87 8.75 0.58
CA ALA A 160 -3.26 9.80 1.53
C ALA A 160 -2.15 10.86 1.68
N VAL A 161 -0.89 10.41 1.85
CA VAL A 161 0.27 11.29 1.95
C VAL A 161 0.51 12.05 0.63
N LEU A 162 0.51 11.35 -0.50
CA LEU A 162 0.70 11.94 -1.83
C LEU A 162 -0.32 13.06 -2.10
N ARG A 163 -1.60 12.80 -1.82
CA ARG A 163 -2.67 13.78 -2.03
C ARG A 163 -2.50 15.02 -1.15
N GLN A 164 -2.10 14.84 0.11
CA GLN A 164 -1.81 15.96 1.01
C GLN A 164 -0.66 16.82 0.47
N CYS A 165 0.42 16.20 -0.02
CA CYS A 165 1.54 16.91 -0.61
C CYS A 165 1.17 17.64 -1.90
N LEU A 166 0.37 17.03 -2.78
CA LEU A 166 -0.08 17.63 -4.03
C LEU A 166 -1.12 18.75 -3.85
N SER A 167 -1.89 18.71 -2.76
CA SER A 167 -2.92 19.71 -2.46
C SER A 167 -2.40 20.89 -1.63
N ALA A 168 -1.19 20.79 -1.06
CA ALA A 168 -0.60 21.84 -0.24
C ALA A 168 -0.03 22.96 -1.13
N ASP A 169 -0.52 24.19 -0.95
CA ASP A 169 -0.03 25.39 -1.65
C ASP A 169 1.45 25.72 -1.37
N THR A 170 2.04 25.10 -0.34
CA THR A 170 3.35 25.46 0.23
C THR A 170 4.27 24.27 0.48
N HIS A 171 4.19 23.19 -0.29
CA HIS A 171 5.09 22.04 -0.07
C HIS A 171 6.56 22.48 -0.26
N THR A 172 7.38 22.33 0.79
CA THR A 172 8.78 22.82 0.80
C THR A 172 9.84 21.73 0.77
N SER A 173 9.50 20.46 1.03
CA SER A 173 10.48 19.37 1.22
C SER A 173 10.34 18.28 0.14
N PRO A 174 11.42 17.72 -0.43
CA PRO A 174 11.32 16.64 -1.40
C PRO A 174 10.60 15.40 -0.83
N LEU A 175 9.74 14.77 -1.62
CA LEU A 175 9.05 13.52 -1.27
C LEU A 175 9.49 12.39 -2.20
N ASN A 176 9.98 11.30 -1.62
CA ASN A 176 10.17 10.05 -2.34
C ASN A 176 9.10 9.06 -1.87
N LEU A 177 8.42 8.40 -2.81
CA LEU A 177 7.47 7.32 -2.55
C LEU A 177 8.04 6.03 -3.13
N THR A 178 8.09 4.97 -2.32
CA THR A 178 8.42 3.62 -2.80
C THR A 178 7.31 2.67 -2.40
N LEU A 179 6.57 2.18 -3.39
CA LEU A 179 5.41 1.32 -3.21
C LEU A 179 5.81 -0.12 -3.52
N CYS A 180 5.71 -1.00 -2.54
CA CYS A 180 6.28 -2.34 -2.62
C CYS A 180 5.20 -3.40 -2.44
N ASP A 181 5.15 -4.39 -3.31
CA ASP A 181 4.24 -5.53 -3.19
C ASP A 181 4.98 -6.83 -3.53
N TYR A 182 4.52 -7.97 -3.05
CA TYR A 182 5.11 -9.25 -3.46
C TYR A 182 4.90 -9.48 -4.96
N ASN A 183 3.75 -9.08 -5.51
CA ASN A 183 3.32 -9.40 -6.87
C ASN A 183 3.49 -8.22 -7.82
N GLU A 184 4.25 -8.41 -8.92
CA GLU A 184 4.38 -7.40 -9.99
C GLU A 184 3.02 -7.04 -10.61
N ASP A 185 2.11 -8.00 -10.74
CA ASP A 185 0.76 -7.77 -11.28
C ASP A 185 -0.09 -6.85 -10.39
N VAL A 186 0.09 -6.88 -9.06
CA VAL A 186 -0.58 -5.96 -8.15
C VAL A 186 -0.09 -4.54 -8.38
N LEU A 187 1.23 -4.37 -8.52
CA LEU A 187 1.83 -3.07 -8.82
C LEU A 187 1.34 -2.52 -10.17
N LYS A 188 1.31 -3.38 -11.19
CA LYS A 188 0.93 -3.04 -12.56
C LYS A 188 -0.56 -2.72 -12.70
N LEU A 189 -1.43 -3.54 -12.12
CA LEU A 189 -2.88 -3.47 -12.36
C LEU A 189 -3.62 -2.64 -11.32
N CYS A 190 -3.05 -2.42 -10.13
CA CYS A 190 -3.71 -1.72 -9.03
C CYS A 190 -2.89 -0.51 -8.51
N THR A 191 -1.70 -0.75 -7.98
CA THR A 191 -0.91 0.28 -7.27
C THR A 191 -0.55 1.47 -8.17
N ALA A 192 0.08 1.24 -9.33
CA ALA A 192 0.48 2.30 -10.24
C ALA A 192 -0.73 3.03 -10.88
N PRO A 193 -1.80 2.33 -11.34
CA PRO A 193 -3.04 2.99 -11.77
C PRO A 193 -3.67 3.88 -10.70
N ASN A 194 -3.62 3.50 -9.42
CA ASN A 194 -4.15 4.33 -8.33
C ASN A 194 -3.30 5.59 -8.10
N VAL A 195 -1.96 5.50 -8.23
CA VAL A 195 -1.09 6.69 -8.23
C VAL A 195 -1.50 7.64 -9.36
N PHE A 196 -1.62 7.12 -10.59
CA PHE A 196 -2.04 7.90 -11.75
C PHE A 196 -3.40 8.59 -11.54
N LEU A 197 -4.41 7.84 -11.10
CA LEU A 197 -5.77 8.36 -10.84
C LEU A 197 -5.75 9.53 -9.86
N ASN A 198 -5.03 9.40 -8.74
CA ASN A 198 -5.00 10.44 -7.72
C ASN A 198 -4.22 11.68 -8.15
N CYS A 199 -3.14 11.53 -8.92
CA CYS A 199 -2.44 12.66 -9.53
C CYS A 199 -3.34 13.40 -10.53
N HIS A 200 -4.00 12.65 -11.43
CA HIS A 200 -4.88 13.21 -12.45
C HIS A 200 -6.06 13.99 -11.85
N LEU A 201 -6.75 13.41 -10.87
CA LEU A 201 -7.93 14.03 -10.25
C LEU A 201 -7.59 15.31 -9.48
N ILE A 202 -6.43 15.37 -8.83
CA ILE A 202 -5.98 16.61 -8.16
C ILE A 202 -5.69 17.69 -9.20
N GLN A 203 -4.99 17.37 -10.29
CA GLN A 203 -4.64 18.33 -11.33
C GLN A 203 -5.88 18.94 -12.02
N GLN A 204 -6.94 18.16 -12.18
CA GLN A 204 -8.18 18.64 -12.82
C GLN A 204 -9.02 19.55 -11.91
N GLN A 205 -8.62 19.79 -10.65
CA GLN A 205 -9.42 20.51 -9.64
C GLN A 205 -10.88 20.02 -9.59
N GLN A 206 -11.10 18.76 -9.95
CA GLN A 206 -12.45 18.21 -9.93
C GLN A 206 -12.83 18.06 -8.47
N SER A 207 -13.80 18.86 -8.04
CA SER A 207 -14.57 18.56 -6.85
C SER A 207 -15.17 17.19 -7.09
N ILE A 208 -14.64 16.18 -6.40
CA ILE A 208 -15.26 14.86 -6.35
C ILE A 208 -16.66 15.12 -5.80
N PRO A 209 -17.73 14.86 -6.57
CA PRO A 209 -19.07 15.23 -6.15
C PRO A 209 -19.34 14.62 -4.78
N GLU A 210 -19.66 15.47 -3.78
CA GLU A 210 -20.18 15.03 -2.48
C GLU A 210 -21.45 14.23 -2.74
N THR A 211 -21.30 12.93 -2.96
CA THR A 211 -22.41 12.03 -3.18
C THR A 211 -22.54 11.21 -1.91
N ASN A 212 -23.61 11.49 -1.17
CA ASN A 212 -24.14 10.60 -0.12
C ASN A 212 -24.70 9.30 -0.71
N ALA A 213 -24.14 8.81 -1.82
CA ALA A 213 -24.57 7.61 -2.52
C ALA A 213 -23.40 6.61 -2.50
N PRO A 214 -23.67 5.33 -2.17
CA PRO A 214 -22.63 4.34 -2.06
C PRO A 214 -21.93 4.15 -3.41
N GLU A 215 -20.60 4.03 -3.35
CA GLU A 215 -19.75 3.29 -4.29
C GLU A 215 -20.27 3.23 -5.73
N ARG A 216 -20.33 4.38 -6.42
CA ARG A 216 -20.47 4.34 -7.87
C ARG A 216 -19.10 4.29 -8.50
N ASP A 217 -18.92 3.31 -9.36
CA ASP A 217 -17.82 3.32 -10.29
C ASP A 217 -17.99 4.49 -11.28
N HIS A 218 -16.87 5.16 -11.53
CA HIS A 218 -16.68 6.23 -12.48
C HIS A 218 -15.79 5.71 -13.60
N ASP A 219 -16.07 6.12 -14.84
CA ASP A 219 -15.24 5.77 -15.98
C ASP A 219 -14.31 6.93 -16.33
N LEU A 220 -13.03 6.63 -16.54
CA LEU A 220 -12.04 7.56 -17.05
C LEU A 220 -11.56 7.09 -18.43
N ASP A 221 -11.84 7.91 -19.46
CA ASP A 221 -11.28 7.74 -20.80
C ASP A 221 -9.81 8.17 -20.81
N LEU A 222 -8.92 7.25 -21.19
CA LEU A 222 -7.48 7.42 -21.22
C LEU A 222 -6.95 7.78 -22.62
N GLU A 223 -7.77 7.68 -23.68
CA GLU A 223 -7.38 8.10 -25.03
C GLU A 223 -6.83 9.54 -25.08
N PRO A 224 -7.45 10.54 -24.41
CA PRO A 224 -6.92 11.91 -24.37
C PRO A 224 -5.62 12.04 -23.57
N LEU A 225 -5.29 11.06 -22.73
CA LEU A 225 -4.19 11.08 -21.75
C LEU A 225 -2.98 10.26 -22.18
N THR A 226 -3.04 9.62 -23.35
CA THR A 226 -1.97 8.78 -23.93
C THR A 226 -0.60 9.47 -24.01
N THR A 227 -0.57 10.80 -24.14
CA THR A 227 0.69 11.58 -24.14
C THR A 227 1.12 12.02 -22.75
N SER A 228 0.20 12.14 -21.79
CA SER A 228 0.46 12.60 -20.42
C SER A 228 0.84 11.47 -19.46
N ILE A 229 0.32 10.25 -19.68
CA ILE A 229 0.63 9.08 -18.85
C ILE A 229 2.14 8.79 -18.81
N PRO A 230 2.87 8.75 -19.94
CA PRO A 230 4.31 8.47 -19.91
C PRO A 230 5.15 9.56 -19.23
N CYS A 231 4.68 10.81 -19.21
CA CYS A 231 5.40 11.93 -18.58
C CYS A 231 4.97 12.22 -17.14
N LEU A 232 4.07 11.41 -16.56
CA LEU A 232 3.56 11.65 -15.20
C LEU A 232 4.69 11.69 -14.17
N ALA A 233 5.63 10.74 -14.22
CA ALA A 233 6.76 10.70 -13.30
C ALA A 233 7.63 11.97 -13.39
N GLU A 234 7.93 12.42 -14.62
CA GLU A 234 8.68 13.65 -14.85
C GLU A 234 7.91 14.88 -14.37
N THR A 235 6.60 14.90 -14.58
CA THR A 235 5.72 15.99 -14.12
C THR A 235 5.73 16.07 -12.59
N LEU A 236 5.56 14.95 -11.89
CA LEU A 236 5.63 14.89 -10.42
C LEU A 236 6.99 15.37 -9.92
N LYS A 237 8.07 14.95 -10.57
CA LYS A 237 9.42 15.32 -10.16
C LYS A 237 9.71 16.80 -10.38
N THR A 238 9.32 17.35 -11.53
CA THR A 238 9.64 18.74 -11.90
C THR A 238 8.70 19.77 -11.29
N ALA A 239 7.41 19.46 -11.15
CA ALA A 239 6.41 20.39 -10.63
C ALA A 239 6.25 20.33 -9.11
N ASN A 240 6.50 19.17 -8.49
CA ASN A 240 6.18 18.95 -7.07
C ASN A 240 7.36 18.43 -6.24
N ASP A 241 8.51 18.14 -6.88
CA ASP A 241 9.66 17.44 -6.26
C ASP A 241 9.27 16.10 -5.61
N ILE A 242 8.38 15.38 -6.28
CA ILE A 242 7.89 14.05 -5.89
C ILE A 242 8.51 13.01 -6.82
N ASP A 243 9.20 12.04 -6.25
CA ASP A 243 9.67 10.84 -6.96
C ASP A 243 8.84 9.61 -6.56
N VAL A 244 8.51 8.74 -7.50
CA VAL A 244 7.70 7.55 -7.27
C VAL A 244 8.38 6.33 -7.89
N ALA A 245 8.73 5.37 -7.04
CA ALA A 245 9.35 4.10 -7.41
C ALA A 245 8.52 2.91 -6.92
N PHE A 246 8.73 1.76 -7.54
CA PHE A 246 8.00 0.54 -7.24
C PHE A 246 8.94 -0.64 -7.08
N VAL A 247 8.64 -1.54 -6.15
CA VAL A 247 9.42 -2.78 -5.95
C VAL A 247 8.49 -3.98 -5.85
N SER A 248 8.64 -4.93 -6.77
CA SER A 248 7.99 -6.24 -6.63
C SER A 248 8.92 -7.23 -5.94
N GLY A 249 8.38 -8.26 -5.29
CA GLY A 249 9.11 -9.44 -4.83
C GLY A 249 9.20 -9.58 -3.30
N ALA A 250 9.81 -10.69 -2.87
CA ALA A 250 9.86 -11.06 -1.46
C ALA A 250 10.69 -10.08 -0.62
N TRP A 251 10.23 -9.81 0.61
CA TRP A 251 11.02 -9.11 1.62
C TRP A 251 12.29 -9.89 1.99
N GLY A 252 13.21 -9.21 2.68
CA GLY A 252 14.44 -9.81 3.18
C GLY A 252 15.71 -9.12 2.65
N PRO A 253 16.89 -9.77 2.78
CA PRO A 253 18.18 -9.14 2.52
C PRO A 253 18.37 -8.60 1.10
N SER A 254 17.90 -9.35 0.09
CA SER A 254 17.99 -8.93 -1.31
C SER A 254 17.13 -7.69 -1.59
N PHE A 255 15.94 -7.62 -0.97
CA PHE A 255 15.00 -6.50 -1.10
C PHE A 255 15.60 -5.25 -0.47
N PHE A 256 16.12 -5.38 0.76
CA PHE A 256 16.85 -4.31 1.42
C PHE A 256 18.06 -3.83 0.61
N SER A 257 18.85 -4.75 0.05
CA SER A 257 20.03 -4.40 -0.77
C SER A 257 19.64 -3.60 -2.02
N LEU A 258 18.52 -3.96 -2.66
CA LEU A 258 18.00 -3.26 -3.82
C LEU A 258 17.59 -1.83 -3.46
N LEU A 259 16.79 -1.66 -2.41
CA LEU A 259 16.34 -0.34 -1.95
C LEU A 259 17.51 0.53 -1.46
N LYS A 260 18.44 -0.04 -0.68
CA LYS A 260 19.64 0.66 -0.23
C LYS A 260 20.47 1.19 -1.40
N SER A 261 20.56 0.42 -2.49
CA SER A 261 21.29 0.85 -3.69
C SER A 261 20.57 1.97 -4.42
N SER A 262 19.22 1.94 -4.46
CA SER A 262 18.41 3.03 -5.01
C SER A 262 18.46 4.30 -4.14
N LEU A 263 18.67 4.13 -2.84
CA LEU A 263 18.80 5.21 -1.86
C LEU A 263 20.19 5.84 -1.82
N ALA A 264 21.20 5.19 -2.40
CA ALA A 264 22.55 5.71 -2.42
C ALA A 264 22.61 6.94 -3.35
N PRO A 265 23.25 8.05 -2.92
CA PRO A 265 23.40 9.23 -3.77
C PRO A 265 24.13 8.87 -5.06
N THR A 266 23.57 9.24 -6.20
CA THR A 266 24.18 9.06 -7.53
C THR A 266 25.24 10.13 -7.85
N SER A 267 25.36 11.17 -7.03
CA SER A 267 26.28 12.29 -7.22
C SER A 267 27.68 12.01 -6.67
N THR A 268 28.68 12.16 -7.53
CA THR A 268 30.13 12.09 -7.23
C THR A 268 30.68 13.35 -6.55
N THR A 269 29.83 14.19 -5.98
CA THR A 269 30.27 15.38 -5.23
C THR A 269 30.64 14.96 -3.81
N ASP A 270 31.80 15.42 -3.31
CA ASP A 270 32.34 15.17 -1.94
C ASP A 270 31.41 15.62 -0.78
N GLN A 271 30.18 16.05 -1.06
CA GLN A 271 29.19 16.40 -0.05
C GLN A 271 28.32 15.19 0.27
N GLN A 272 28.30 14.81 1.56
CA GLN A 272 27.35 13.84 2.08
C GLN A 272 25.92 14.26 1.69
N PRO A 273 25.08 13.33 1.19
CA PRO A 273 23.67 13.64 0.94
C PRO A 273 23.00 14.14 2.22
N PRO A 274 21.98 15.02 2.10
CA PRO A 274 21.23 15.45 3.26
C PRO A 274 20.59 14.23 3.96
N PRO A 275 20.46 14.25 5.30
CA PRO A 275 19.79 13.18 6.02
C PRO A 275 18.31 13.11 5.56
N THR A 276 17.86 11.93 5.14
CA THR A 276 16.47 11.68 4.70
C THR A 276 15.69 10.99 5.80
N ARG A 277 14.51 11.49 6.14
CA ARG A 277 13.61 10.82 7.07
C ARG A 277 12.87 9.69 6.36
N ILE A 278 12.82 8.52 6.97
CA ILE A 278 12.09 7.37 6.43
C ILE A 278 10.80 7.15 7.23
N LEU A 279 9.68 7.12 6.53
CA LEU A 279 8.38 6.71 7.06
C LEU A 279 7.97 5.41 6.38
N ILE A 280 8.01 4.29 7.09
CA ILE A 280 7.56 3.01 6.56
C ILE A 280 6.07 2.86 6.87
N LEU A 281 5.28 2.52 5.88
CA LEU A 281 3.85 2.22 6.02
C LEU A 281 3.64 0.74 5.73
N ALA A 282 2.76 0.10 6.50
CA ALA A 282 2.30 -1.24 6.21
C ALA A 282 0.91 -1.45 6.79
N SER A 283 0.03 -2.11 6.05
CA SER A 283 -1.30 -2.49 6.52
C SER A 283 -1.53 -3.96 6.22
N GLU A 284 -1.92 -4.72 7.24
CA GLU A 284 -2.24 -6.16 7.12
C GLU A 284 -1.05 -6.98 6.59
N THR A 285 0.14 -6.76 7.11
CA THR A 285 1.37 -7.46 6.68
C THR A 285 1.92 -8.45 7.72
N ILE A 286 1.31 -8.52 8.91
CA ILE A 286 1.79 -9.33 10.04
C ILE A 286 0.94 -10.60 10.29
N TYR A 287 0.09 -10.97 9.34
CA TYR A 287 -0.86 -12.08 9.48
C TYR A 287 -0.20 -13.46 9.37
N SER A 288 0.99 -13.55 8.76
CA SER A 288 1.69 -14.81 8.53
C SER A 288 2.94 -14.94 9.40
N PRO A 289 2.98 -15.88 10.37
CA PRO A 289 4.17 -16.13 11.18
C PRO A 289 5.40 -16.54 10.35
N ALA A 290 5.19 -17.11 9.16
CA ALA A 290 6.28 -17.57 8.31
C ALA A 290 7.06 -16.42 7.65
N THR A 291 6.39 -15.33 7.29
CA THR A 291 7.00 -14.15 6.64
C THR A 291 7.34 -13.04 7.63
N LEU A 292 6.81 -13.10 8.86
CA LEU A 292 7.03 -12.12 9.91
C LEU A 292 8.52 -11.79 10.18
N PRO A 293 9.46 -12.75 10.24
CA PRO A 293 10.86 -12.44 10.47
C PRO A 293 11.50 -11.63 9.32
N ASP A 294 11.11 -11.88 8.08
CA ASP A 294 11.60 -11.17 6.90
C ASP A 294 11.00 -9.76 6.81
N PHE A 295 9.71 -9.62 7.14
CA PHE A 295 9.04 -8.32 7.27
C PHE A 295 9.74 -7.45 8.31
N VAL A 296 9.82 -7.92 9.56
CA VAL A 296 10.44 -7.17 10.67
C VAL A 296 11.91 -6.87 10.39
N GLY A 297 12.65 -7.83 9.83
CA GLY A 297 14.05 -7.63 9.45
C GLY A 297 14.23 -6.55 8.40
N THR A 298 13.35 -6.51 7.40
CA THR A 298 13.34 -5.48 6.35
C THR A 298 12.99 -4.12 6.93
N THR A 299 11.94 -4.02 7.75
CA THR A 299 11.52 -2.79 8.43
C THR A 299 12.66 -2.18 9.25
N ILE A 300 13.29 -2.96 10.14
CA ILE A 300 14.39 -2.47 10.99
C ILE A 300 15.61 -2.06 10.15
N SER A 301 15.94 -2.84 9.12
CA SER A 301 17.07 -2.52 8.23
C SER A 301 16.85 -1.21 7.50
N LEU A 302 15.65 -0.96 6.98
CA LEU A 302 15.29 0.31 6.33
C LEU A 302 15.31 1.48 7.33
N LEU A 303 14.74 1.32 8.53
CA LEU A 303 14.78 2.37 9.57
C LEU A 303 16.21 2.74 10.00
N SER A 304 17.16 1.80 9.90
CA SER A 304 18.57 2.08 10.21
C SER A 304 19.24 3.03 9.21
N LEU A 305 18.69 3.16 8.00
CA LEU A 305 19.19 4.10 6.98
C LEU A 305 18.68 5.53 7.18
N GLY A 306 17.55 5.69 7.87
CA GLY A 306 16.85 6.96 7.95
C GLY A 306 17.50 7.95 8.94
N ALA A 307 17.14 9.22 8.81
CA ALA A 307 17.47 10.29 9.75
C ALA A 307 16.74 10.14 11.09
N GLU A 308 17.03 11.02 12.05
CA GLU A 308 16.25 11.13 13.29
C GLU A 308 14.76 11.39 12.97
N GLY A 309 13.89 10.76 13.76
CA GLY A 309 12.44 10.77 13.53
C GLY A 309 11.95 9.75 12.48
N SER A 310 12.83 8.90 11.95
CA SER A 310 12.40 7.78 11.09
C SER A 310 11.66 6.72 11.90
N ARG A 311 10.52 6.25 11.38
CA ARG A 311 9.61 5.30 12.05
C ARG A 311 8.83 4.47 11.05
N ALA A 312 8.29 3.35 11.50
CA ALA A 312 7.30 2.58 10.76
C ALA A 312 5.93 2.69 11.44
N LEU A 313 4.86 2.79 10.66
CA LEU A 313 3.48 2.68 11.10
C LEU A 313 2.88 1.41 10.49
N VAL A 314 2.56 0.44 11.34
CA VAL A 314 2.02 -0.87 10.97
C VAL A 314 0.59 -0.98 11.48
N ALA A 315 -0.37 -0.96 10.58
CA ALA A 315 -1.78 -1.18 10.87
C ALA A 315 -2.14 -2.66 10.73
N ALA A 316 -2.79 -3.24 11.73
CA ALA A 316 -3.08 -4.67 11.74
C ALA A 316 -4.29 -5.02 12.60
N LYS A 317 -4.90 -6.17 12.30
CA LYS A 317 -5.80 -6.85 13.23
C LYS A 317 -4.99 -7.38 14.42
N LYS A 318 -5.58 -7.38 15.61
CA LYS A 318 -4.92 -7.89 16.83
C LYS A 318 -4.54 -9.35 16.69
N VAL A 319 -5.40 -10.15 16.04
CA VAL A 319 -5.24 -11.60 15.84
C VAL A 319 -5.76 -11.97 14.45
N TYR A 320 -5.05 -12.85 13.75
CA TYR A 320 -5.49 -13.41 12.47
C TYR A 320 -5.82 -14.90 12.64
N PHE A 321 -7.11 -15.23 12.65
CA PHE A 321 -7.57 -16.63 12.73
C PHE A 321 -7.19 -17.40 11.46
N GLY A 322 -6.92 -18.70 11.59
CA GLY A 322 -6.50 -19.58 10.48
C GLY A 322 -5.01 -19.52 10.15
N VAL A 323 -4.45 -18.33 9.90
CA VAL A 323 -3.04 -18.13 9.53
C VAL A 323 -2.10 -17.97 10.73
N GLY A 324 -2.62 -17.57 11.89
CA GLY A 324 -1.92 -17.62 13.18
C GLY A 324 -0.97 -16.47 13.50
N GLY A 325 -0.92 -15.42 12.68
CA GLY A 325 -0.19 -14.18 12.99
C GLY A 325 -1.01 -13.20 13.83
N GLY A 326 -0.35 -12.12 14.26
CA GLY A 326 -0.96 -11.15 15.15
C GLY A 326 0.03 -10.17 15.76
N VAL A 327 -0.51 -9.26 16.56
CA VAL A 327 0.25 -8.18 17.20
C VAL A 327 1.24 -8.73 18.22
N ALA A 328 0.87 -9.76 18.98
CA ALA A 328 1.73 -10.32 20.02
C ALA A 328 3.01 -10.94 19.45
N GLU A 329 2.89 -11.67 18.34
CA GLU A 329 4.03 -12.24 17.61
C GLU A 329 4.92 -11.14 17.03
N PHE A 330 4.30 -10.12 16.42
CA PHE A 330 5.02 -8.98 15.85
C PHE A 330 5.81 -8.21 16.91
N GLU A 331 5.19 -7.87 18.06
CA GLU A 331 5.86 -7.16 19.16
C GLU A 331 7.07 -7.94 19.68
N ARG A 332 6.94 -9.27 19.81
CA ARG A 332 8.04 -10.14 20.23
C ARG A 332 9.19 -10.13 19.23
N GLU A 333 8.91 -10.32 17.94
CA GLU A 333 9.93 -10.32 16.88
C GLU A 333 10.66 -8.97 16.77
N VAL A 334 9.96 -7.86 16.96
CA VAL A 334 10.56 -6.52 16.98
C VAL A 334 11.45 -6.33 18.21
N ALA A 335 10.98 -6.75 19.39
CA ALA A 335 11.73 -6.64 20.64
C ALA A 335 13.00 -7.50 20.65
N GLU A 336 12.94 -8.72 20.08
CA GLU A 336 14.11 -9.60 19.92
C GLU A 336 15.21 -8.97 19.05
N ARG A 337 14.85 -8.02 18.18
CA ARG A 337 15.77 -7.26 17.32
C ARG A 337 16.15 -5.90 17.89
N GLY A 338 15.76 -5.59 19.13
CA GLY A 338 16.17 -4.40 19.86
C GLY A 338 15.49 -3.10 19.43
N ALA A 339 14.37 -3.18 18.71
CA ALA A 339 13.56 -2.01 18.35
C ALA A 339 12.38 -1.83 19.31
N GLY A 340 11.87 -0.60 19.41
CA GLY A 340 10.70 -0.27 20.23
C GLY A 340 9.41 -0.33 19.42
N VAL A 341 8.34 -0.84 20.04
CA VAL A 341 6.97 -0.80 19.51
C VAL A 341 6.08 -0.06 20.49
N ARG A 342 5.19 0.81 19.98
CA ARG A 342 4.10 1.39 20.77
C ARG A 342 2.81 1.43 19.97
N THR A 343 1.69 1.20 20.61
CA THR A 343 0.37 1.44 20.00
C THR A 343 0.11 2.94 19.92
N VAL A 344 -0.22 3.42 18.72
CA VAL A 344 -0.56 4.84 18.46
C VAL A 344 -2.04 5.05 18.15
N TRP A 345 -2.73 3.98 17.78
CA TRP A 345 -4.17 3.98 17.53
C TRP A 345 -4.74 2.58 17.78
N HIS A 346 -6.01 2.52 18.19
CA HIS A 346 -6.77 1.27 18.27
C HIS A 346 -8.22 1.52 17.84
N SER A 347 -8.83 0.53 17.20
CA SER A 347 -10.27 0.55 16.97
C SER A 347 -11.00 0.49 18.32
N GLY A 348 -12.19 1.09 18.40
CA GLY A 348 -13.06 0.92 19.56
C GLY A 348 -13.47 -0.54 19.76
N ASP A 349 -14.08 -0.85 20.91
CA ASP A 349 -14.54 -2.20 21.26
C ASP A 349 -15.85 -2.63 20.54
N GLU A 350 -16.23 -1.94 19.45
CA GLU A 350 -17.46 -2.20 18.72
C GLU A 350 -17.26 -3.27 17.64
N GLY A 351 -17.57 -4.53 17.98
CA GLY A 351 -17.83 -5.63 17.03
C GLY A 351 -16.64 -6.09 16.17
N GLY A 352 -16.30 -7.37 16.23
CA GLY A 352 -15.27 -7.99 15.39
C GLY A 352 -13.86 -8.01 16.00
N VAL A 353 -12.87 -8.38 15.20
CA VAL A 353 -11.48 -8.45 15.64
C VAL A 353 -10.91 -7.04 15.79
N GLY A 354 -10.51 -6.67 17.00
CA GLY A 354 -9.94 -5.34 17.27
C GLY A 354 -8.72 -5.07 16.38
N ARG A 355 -8.60 -3.83 15.89
CA ARG A 355 -7.52 -3.37 15.02
C ARG A 355 -6.66 -2.33 15.74
N VAL A 356 -5.40 -2.22 15.35
CA VAL A 356 -4.43 -1.28 15.94
C VAL A 356 -3.53 -0.69 14.87
N VAL A 357 -2.97 0.48 15.15
CA VAL A 357 -1.77 0.99 14.47
C VAL A 357 -0.63 1.03 15.47
N LEU A 358 0.48 0.41 15.10
CA LEU A 358 1.70 0.29 15.89
C LEU A 358 2.77 1.18 15.27
N GLU A 359 3.46 1.97 16.09
CA GLU A 359 4.68 2.67 15.68
C GLU A 359 5.90 1.85 16.09
N VAL A 360 6.77 1.57 15.11
CA VAL A 360 8.10 0.98 15.33
C VAL A 360 9.16 2.06 15.18
N SER A 361 10.07 2.15 16.15
CA SER A 361 11.22 3.06 16.09
C SER A 361 12.48 2.40 16.65
N LEU A 362 13.63 2.87 16.17
CA LEU A 362 14.92 2.47 16.72
C LEU A 362 15.26 3.37 17.91
N GLN A 363 15.67 2.77 19.04
CA GLN A 363 16.27 3.53 20.14
C GLN A 363 17.64 4.01 19.66
N ARG A 364 17.82 5.33 19.51
CA ARG A 364 19.07 5.95 19.06
C ARG A 364 19.79 6.65 20.20
#